data_AF-A0A1D6FVJ7-F1
#
_entry.id   AF-A0A1D6FVJ7-F1
#
_cell.length_a   1.000
_cell.length_b   1.000
_cell.length_c   1.000
_cell.angle_alpha   90.00
_cell.angle_beta   90.00
_cell.angle_gamma   90.00
#
_symmetry.space_group_name_H-M   'P 1'
#
loop_
_entity.id
_entity.type
_entity.pdbx_description
1 polymer ?
#
loop_
_entity_poly.entity_id
_entity_poly.type
_entity_poly.pdbx_seq_one_letter_code
_entity_poly.pdbx_strand_id
1 'polypeptide(L)'
;MSCPAMAQLLSNTLYYKRFFPYYAFNVLGGLDSEGKGCVFTYDAVGSYERTGYSAQGTGSILIMSVLNNQLKSPRPLLLPAR
;
A
#
# COMPACT_ATOMS: atom_id res chain seq x y z
N MET A 1 -11.99 -10.70 7.73
CA MET A 1 -11.61 -10.43 6.32
C MET A 1 -10.10 -10.31 6.25
N SER A 2 -9.45 -10.95 5.29
CA SER A 2 -7.99 -10.86 5.12
C SER A 2 -7.59 -9.55 4.43
N CYS A 3 -6.40 -9.04 4.75
CA CYS A 3 -5.84 -7.84 4.15
C CYS A 3 -5.78 -7.90 2.60
N PRO A 4 -5.39 -9.02 1.95
CA PRO A 4 -5.47 -9.15 0.50
C PRO A 4 -6.90 -9.11 -0.07
N ALA A 5 -7.88 -9.66 0.65
CA ALA A 5 -9.29 -9.62 0.21
C ALA A 5 -9.83 -8.18 0.22
N MET A 6 -9.51 -7.42 1.27
CA MET A 6 -9.82 -5.99 1.33
C MET A 6 -9.08 -5.22 0.23
N ALA A 7 -7.86 -5.65 -0.11
CA ALA A 7 -7.09 -4.99 -1.14
C ALA A 7 -7.74 -5.10 -2.52
N GLN A 8 -8.23 -6.28 -2.86
CA GLN A 8 -8.98 -6.53 -4.09
C GLN A 8 -10.33 -5.81 -4.11
N LEU A 9 -11.03 -5.75 -2.97
CA LEU A 9 -12.29 -5.02 -2.87
C LEU A 9 -12.11 -3.53 -3.18
N LEU A 10 -11.07 -2.90 -2.62
CA LEU A 10 -10.78 -1.49 -2.87
C LEU A 10 -10.41 -1.24 -4.33
N SER A 11 -9.61 -2.12 -4.92
CA SER A 11 -9.27 -2.09 -6.35
C SER A 11 -10.53 -2.11 -7.23
N ASN A 12 -11.42 -3.07 -7.00
CA ASN A 12 -12.68 -3.18 -7.74
C ASN A 12 -13.57 -1.94 -7.56
N THR A 13 -13.60 -1.38 -6.35
CA THR A 13 -14.41 -0.18 -6.03
C THR A 13 -13.92 1.05 -6.78
N LEU A 14 -12.60 1.28 -6.82
CA LEU A 14 -11.99 2.37 -7.56
C LEU A 14 -12.17 2.18 -9.07
N TYR A 15 -11.97 0.94 -9.55
CA TYR A 15 -12.07 0.60 -10.97
C TYR A 15 -13.50 0.74 -11.50
N TYR A 16 -14.50 0.37 -10.69
CA TYR A 16 -15.91 0.53 -11.05
C TYR A 16 -16.27 1.99 -11.38
N LYS A 17 -15.59 2.94 -10.74
CA LYS A 17 -15.77 4.37 -10.96
C LYS A 17 -14.72 4.96 -11.91
N ARG A 18 -14.01 4.18 -12.75
CA ARG A 18 -12.95 4.69 -13.63
C ARG A 18 -13.35 5.87 -14.55
N PHE A 19 -14.62 5.95 -14.95
CA PHE A 19 -15.14 7.07 -15.77
C PHE A 19 -15.59 8.29 -14.97
N PHE A 20 -15.73 8.17 -13.65
CA PHE A 20 -15.92 9.27 -12.70
C PHE A 20 -15.19 8.92 -11.39
N PRO A 21 -13.84 8.95 -11.41
CA PRO A 21 -13.02 8.35 -10.36
C PRO A 21 -13.14 9.10 -9.05
N TYR A 22 -13.01 8.37 -7.94
CA TYR A 22 -12.76 9.01 -6.66
C TYR A 22 -11.40 9.68 -6.71
N TYR A 23 -11.35 10.98 -6.42
CA TYR A 23 -10.09 11.70 -6.30
C TYR A 23 -9.39 11.32 -4.98
N ALA A 24 -8.80 10.14 -4.97
CA ALA A 24 -8.20 9.54 -3.78
C ALA A 24 -6.99 8.70 -4.15
N PHE A 25 -5.90 8.88 -3.40
CA PHE A 25 -4.69 8.06 -3.47
C PHE A 25 -4.59 7.27 -2.18
N ASN A 26 -5.08 6.04 -2.22
CA ASN A 26 -5.32 5.26 -1.02
C ASN A 26 -4.09 4.43 -0.66
N VAL A 27 -3.93 4.18 0.65
CA VAL A 27 -3.01 3.18 1.19
C VAL A 27 -3.82 2.29 2.13
N LEU A 28 -3.75 0.98 1.92
CA LEU A 28 -4.39 -0.02 2.76
C LEU A 28 -3.32 -0.76 3.56
N GLY A 29 -3.33 -0.57 4.87
CA GLY A 29 -2.46 -1.29 5.81
C GLY A 29 -3.25 -2.35 6.58
N GLY A 30 -2.62 -3.49 6.86
CA GLY A 30 -3.20 -4.52 7.71
C GLY A 30 -2.21 -5.61 8.08
N LEU A 31 -2.76 -6.70 8.61
CA LEU A 31 -2.05 -7.94 8.87
C LEU A 31 -2.57 -9.03 7.94
N ASP A 32 -1.65 -9.82 7.40
CA ASP A 32 -1.96 -11.00 6.62
C ASP A 32 -2.42 -12.16 7.53
N SER A 33 -2.92 -13.26 6.95
CA SER A 33 -3.34 -14.44 7.72
C SER A 33 -2.21 -15.08 8.55
N GLU A 34 -0.96 -14.79 8.20
CA GLU A 34 0.25 -15.23 8.91
C GLU A 34 0.73 -14.23 9.98
N GLY A 35 -0.02 -13.14 10.24
CA GLY A 35 0.37 -12.09 11.18
C GLY A 35 1.48 -11.16 10.67
N LYS A 36 1.91 -11.32 9.40
CA LYS A 36 2.86 -10.41 8.75
C LYS A 36 2.15 -9.14 8.32
N GLY A 37 2.80 -7.98 8.50
CA GLY A 37 2.31 -6.72 7.95
C GLY A 37 2.09 -6.79 6.44
N CYS A 38 1.08 -6.10 5.94
CA CYS A 38 0.83 -5.90 4.51
C CYS A 38 0.48 -4.43 4.32
N VAL A 39 1.17 -3.77 3.38
CA VAL A 39 0.81 -2.44 2.92
C VAL A 39 0.53 -2.54 1.43
N PHE A 40 -0.64 -2.05 1.01
CA PHE A 40 -1.03 -1.97 -0.39
C PHE A 40 -1.21 -0.50 -0.76
N THR A 41 -0.58 -0.07 -1.86
CA THR A 41 -0.74 1.28 -2.39
C THR A 41 -1.56 1.25 -3.66
N TYR A 42 -2.37 2.29 -3.89
CA TYR A 42 -3.32 2.37 -4.99
C TYR A 42 -3.04 3.58 -5.89
N ASP A 43 -3.28 3.41 -7.19
CA ASP A 43 -3.49 4.54 -8.09
C ASP A 43 -4.94 5.06 -8.02
N ALA A 44 -5.23 6.13 -8.75
CA ALA A 44 -6.56 6.75 -8.80
C ALA A 44 -7.66 5.90 -9.46
N VAL A 45 -7.28 4.78 -10.10
CA VAL A 45 -8.16 3.91 -10.90
C VAL A 45 -8.33 2.53 -10.24
N GLY A 46 -7.54 2.21 -9.22
CA GLY A 46 -7.59 0.95 -8.49
C GLY A 46 -6.47 -0.04 -8.80
N SER A 47 -5.46 0.33 -9.60
CA SER A 47 -4.23 -0.46 -9.69
C SER A 47 -3.52 -0.45 -8.35
N TYR A 48 -3.06 -1.61 -7.89
CA TYR A 48 -2.45 -1.73 -6.57
C TYR A 48 -1.28 -2.70 -6.52
N GLU A 49 -0.36 -2.45 -5.60
CA GLU A 49 0.80 -3.32 -5.34
C GLU A 49 1.05 -3.49 -3.84
N ARG A 50 1.63 -4.63 -3.45
CA ARG A 50 2.07 -4.87 -2.07
C ARG A 50 3.47 -4.28 -1.87
N THR A 51 3.60 -3.35 -0.94
CA THR A 51 4.86 -2.67 -0.61
C THR A 51 5.22 -2.90 0.86
N GLY A 52 6.49 -2.68 1.23
CA GLY A 52 6.92 -2.73 2.64
C GLY A 52 6.56 -1.46 3.41
N TYR A 53 6.55 -0.33 2.72
CA TYR A 53 6.13 0.98 3.21
C TYR A 53 5.69 1.80 1.99
N SER A 54 4.74 2.71 2.20
CA SER A 54 4.27 3.59 1.14
C SER A 54 3.76 4.90 1.76
N ALA A 55 3.81 5.96 0.99
CA ALA A 55 3.21 7.24 1.32
C ALA A 55 2.53 7.80 0.07
N GLN A 56 1.37 8.41 0.25
CA GLN A 56 0.57 9.01 -0.81
C GLN A 56 0.23 10.47 -0.46
N GLY A 57 -0.06 11.27 -1.48
CA GLY A 57 -0.33 12.71 -1.34
C GLY A 57 0.85 13.61 -1.72
N THR A 58 0.70 14.91 -1.52
CA THR A 58 1.64 15.94 -2.01
C THR A 58 3.02 15.88 -1.36
N GLY A 59 3.08 15.51 -0.08
CA GLY A 59 4.33 15.35 0.67
C GLY A 59 5.01 13.98 0.52
N SER A 60 4.43 13.08 -0.28
CA SER A 60 4.91 11.70 -0.43
C SER A 60 6.39 11.65 -0.87
N ILE A 61 6.79 12.49 -1.82
CA ILE A 61 8.16 12.55 -2.33
C ILE A 61 9.21 12.92 -1.27
N LEU A 62 8.83 13.75 -0.30
CA LEU A 62 9.73 14.20 0.78
C LEU A 62 9.93 13.07 1.79
N ILE A 63 8.82 12.47 2.24
CA ILE A 63 8.87 11.41 3.25
C ILE A 63 9.42 10.10 2.67
N MET A 64 9.11 9.77 1.41
CA MET A 64 9.62 8.56 0.75
C MET A 64 11.15 8.57 0.66
N SER A 65 11.77 9.74 0.45
CA SER A 65 13.24 9.87 0.44
C SER A 65 13.85 9.56 1.81
N VAL A 66 13.22 10.04 2.89
CA VAL A 66 13.63 9.74 4.26
C VAL A 66 13.40 8.25 4.57
N LEU A 67 12.23 7.71 4.24
CA LEU A 67 11.89 6.30 4.46
C LEU A 67 12.85 5.38 3.71
N ASN A 68 13.18 5.67 2.45
CA ASN A 68 14.15 4.90 1.67
C ASN A 68 15.55 4.91 2.34
N ASN A 69 15.97 6.06 2.87
CA ASN A 69 17.28 6.18 3.51
C ASN A 69 17.34 5.49 4.89
N GLN A 70 16.27 5.60 5.69
CA GLN A 70 16.24 5.07 7.06
C GLN A 70 15.91 3.58 7.09
N LEU A 71 14.98 3.13 6.25
CA LEU A 71 14.51 1.76 6.28
C LEU A 71 15.44 0.80 5.54
N LYS A 72 16.39 1.29 4.71
CA LYS A 72 17.53 0.57 4.09
C LYS A 72 17.34 -0.95 3.91
N SER A 73 16.15 -1.40 3.49
CA SER A 73 15.82 -2.81 3.49
C SER A 73 15.80 -3.32 2.06
N PRO A 74 16.68 -4.26 1.71
CA PRO A 74 16.52 -5.03 0.48
C PRO A 74 15.29 -5.94 0.66
N ARG A 75 14.10 -5.44 0.29
CA ARG A 75 12.83 -6.20 0.20
C ARG A 75 12.21 -6.64 1.57
N PRO A 76 10.92 -7.04 1.58
CA PRO A 76 9.97 -6.58 2.59
C PRO A 76 9.80 -7.56 3.76
N LEU A 77 9.46 -7.00 4.93
CA LEU A 77 8.76 -7.68 6.03
C LEU A 77 9.45 -8.83 6.78
N LEU A 78 10.78 -8.93 6.73
CA LEU A 78 11.53 -9.72 7.70
C LEU A 78 12.17 -8.79 8.75
N LEU A 79 11.43 -8.54 9.83
CA LEU A 79 12.06 -8.26 11.13
C LEU A 79 12.52 -9.61 11.73
N PRO A 80 13.52 -9.57 12.62
CA PRO A 80 14.86 -10.14 12.43
C PRO A 80 14.91 -11.67 12.58
N ALA A 81 15.87 -12.31 11.92
CA ALA A 81 16.35 -13.60 12.39
C ALA A 81 16.91 -13.39 13.81
N ARG A 82 16.39 -14.16 14.75
CA ARG A 82 16.95 -14.29 16.08
C ARG A 82 18.33 -14.95 15.99
#